data_AF-A0A2T2PRT2-F1
#
_entry.id   AF-A0A2T2PRT2-F1
#
_cell.length_a   1.000
_cell.length_b   1.000
_cell.length_c   1.000
_cell.angle_alpha   90.00
_cell.angle_beta   90.00
_cell.angle_gamma   90.00
#
_symmetry.space_group_name_H-M   'P 1'
#
loop_
_entity.id
_entity.type
_entity.pdbx_description
1 polymer ?
#
loop_
_entity_poly.entity_id
_entity_poly.type
_entity_poly.pdbx_seq_one_letter_code
_entity_poly.pdbx_strand_id
1 'polypeptide(L)'
;MGNRMPAKLPRLIVIAALCISQGAFAAPSKRPHHTPTTDRTAPYKADRLSSSRGETILDTPGRTTVLTREILDDMNARSLRDAMRSTAGVTIGR
;
A
#
# COMPACT_ATOMS: atom_id res chain seq x y z
N MET A 1 27.15 13.35 66.43
CA MET A 1 27.88 13.24 65.14
C MET A 1 27.97 11.75 64.82
N GLY A 2 27.20 11.20 63.88
CA GLY A 2 27.52 11.22 62.44
C GLY A 2 28.65 10.22 62.19
N ASN A 3 28.50 9.08 61.51
CA ASN A 3 28.00 8.95 60.14
C ASN A 3 27.75 7.47 59.75
N ARG A 4 26.58 7.21 59.15
CA ARG A 4 26.23 5.98 58.40
C ARG A 4 27.08 5.90 57.12
N MET A 5 27.67 4.74 56.80
CA MET A 5 28.16 4.45 55.44
C MET A 5 27.06 3.72 54.64
N PRO A 6 26.60 4.29 53.50
CA PRO A 6 25.44 3.81 52.77
C PRO A 6 25.76 2.75 51.70
N ALA A 7 24.87 1.77 51.61
CA ALA A 7 24.77 0.75 50.57
C ALA A 7 24.81 1.36 49.15
N LYS A 8 25.99 1.36 48.51
CA LYS A 8 26.17 1.70 47.09
C LYS A 8 26.30 0.44 46.22
N LEU A 9 25.39 -0.53 46.38
CA LEU A 9 25.37 -1.74 45.56
C LEU A 9 24.00 -2.24 45.05
N PRO A 10 22.83 -1.58 45.23
CA PRO A 10 21.60 -2.09 44.63
C PRO A 10 21.33 -1.58 43.20
N ARG A 11 21.94 -0.45 42.80
CA ARG A 11 21.58 0.24 41.54
C ARG A 11 22.14 -0.43 40.28
N LEU A 12 23.21 -1.21 40.38
CA LEU A 12 23.80 -1.94 39.25
C LEU A 12 22.99 -3.20 38.87
N ILE A 13 22.36 -3.85 39.85
CA ILE A 13 21.58 -5.08 39.63
C ILE A 13 20.28 -4.80 38.86
N VAL A 14 19.66 -3.63 39.08
CA VAL A 14 18.41 -3.22 38.40
C VAL A 14 18.61 -3.02 36.89
N ILE A 15 19.79 -2.56 36.44
CA ILE A 15 20.05 -2.26 35.02
C ILE A 15 20.22 -3.56 34.21
N ALA A 16 20.85 -4.59 34.78
CA ALA A 16 21.08 -5.85 34.09
C ALA A 16 19.78 -6.65 33.83
N ALA A 17 18.81 -6.58 34.76
CA ALA A 17 17.54 -7.29 34.61
C ALA A 17 16.61 -6.69 33.52
N LEU A 18 16.70 -5.37 33.29
CA LEU A 18 15.90 -4.69 32.27
C LEU A 18 16.39 -5.01 30.83
N CYS A 19 17.69 -5.30 30.66
CA CYS A 19 18.29 -5.53 29.34
C CYS A 19 17.91 -6.88 28.72
N ILE A 20 17.56 -7.89 29.52
CA ILE A 20 17.29 -9.25 29.02
C ILE A 20 15.83 -9.39 28.53
N SER A 21 14.95 -8.47 28.94
CA SER A 21 13.52 -8.52 28.59
C SER A 21 13.16 -7.82 27.27
N GLN A 22 14.10 -7.09 26.63
CA GLN A 22 13.85 -6.39 25.36
C GLN A 22 14.27 -7.19 24.12
N GLY A 23 14.11 -8.51 24.17
CA GLY A 23 14.08 -9.33 22.95
C GLY A 23 12.80 -9.07 22.16
N ALA A 24 12.65 -7.87 21.59
CA ALA A 24 11.66 -7.61 20.56
C ALA A 24 12.09 -8.38 19.31
N PHE A 25 11.75 -9.67 19.27
CA PHE A 25 11.80 -10.47 18.06
C PHE A 25 10.92 -9.74 17.05
N ALA A 26 11.57 -9.09 16.08
CA ALA A 26 10.91 -8.48 14.95
C ALA A 26 10.27 -9.62 14.15
N ALA A 27 9.04 -9.98 14.52
CA ALA A 27 8.18 -10.78 13.68
C ALA A 27 8.20 -10.11 12.30
N PRO A 28 8.41 -10.87 11.21
CA PRO A 28 8.33 -10.31 9.88
C PRO A 28 6.94 -9.70 9.78
N SER A 29 6.87 -8.37 9.83
CA SER A 29 5.67 -7.63 9.51
C SER A 29 5.41 -7.98 8.07
N LYS A 30 4.60 -9.02 7.86
CA LYS A 30 3.98 -9.31 6.59
C LYS A 30 3.22 -8.03 6.30
N ARG A 31 3.85 -7.12 5.54
CA ARG A 31 3.20 -5.88 5.11
C ARG A 31 1.85 -6.35 4.64
N PRO A 32 0.73 -5.85 5.21
CA PRO A 32 -0.56 -6.15 4.64
C PRO A 32 -0.38 -5.84 3.15
N HIS A 33 -0.56 -6.87 2.31
CA HIS A 33 -0.62 -6.65 0.88
C HIS A 33 -1.69 -5.58 0.76
N HIS A 34 -1.26 -4.34 0.51
CA HIS A 34 -2.16 -3.24 0.28
C HIS A 34 -2.68 -3.55 -1.12
N THR A 35 -3.66 -4.45 -1.19
CA THR A 35 -4.57 -4.48 -2.32
C THR A 35 -5.11 -3.06 -2.36
N PRO A 36 -4.79 -2.26 -3.39
CA PRO A 36 -5.40 -0.96 -3.53
C PRO A 36 -6.89 -1.28 -3.63
N THR A 37 -7.60 -1.03 -2.53
CA THR A 37 -9.04 -1.02 -2.53
C THR A 37 -9.41 0.03 -3.55
N THR A 38 -10.03 -0.39 -4.66
CA THR A 38 -10.67 0.52 -5.61
C THR A 38 -11.35 1.59 -4.78
N ASP A 39 -10.81 2.81 -4.82
CA ASP A 39 -11.31 3.87 -3.97
C ASP A 39 -12.77 4.10 -4.35
N ARG A 40 -13.69 3.73 -3.46
CA ARG A 40 -15.12 3.86 -3.70
C ARG A 40 -15.50 5.33 -3.93
N THR A 41 -14.66 6.26 -3.49
CA THR A 41 -14.80 7.71 -3.72
C THR A 41 -14.45 8.11 -5.16
N ALA A 42 -13.67 7.32 -5.89
CA ALA A 42 -13.21 7.60 -7.24
C ALA A 42 -13.44 6.42 -8.20
N PRO A 43 -14.70 6.04 -8.50
CA PRO A 43 -15.04 4.85 -9.31
C PRO A 43 -14.51 4.87 -10.75
N TYR A 44 -14.09 6.04 -11.25
CA TYR A 44 -13.55 6.22 -12.59
C TYR A 44 -12.01 6.12 -12.65
N LYS A 45 -11.35 5.85 -11.52
CA LYS A 45 -9.90 5.68 -11.44
C LYS A 45 -9.56 4.23 -11.13
N ALA A 46 -8.58 3.71 -11.86
CA ALA A 46 -7.94 2.45 -11.55
C ALA A 46 -6.52 2.74 -11.07
N ASP A 47 -6.13 2.14 -9.95
CA ASP A 47 -4.79 2.31 -9.37
C ASP A 47 -3.81 1.23 -9.84
N ARG A 48 -4.33 0.12 -10.37
CA ARG A 48 -3.54 -1.06 -10.72
C ARG A 48 -4.05 -1.77 -11.98
N LEU A 49 -3.11 -2.23 -12.80
CA LEU A 49 -3.40 -3.09 -13.95
C LEU A 49 -3.58 -4.54 -13.50
N SER A 50 -4.55 -5.25 -14.09
CA SER A 50 -4.71 -6.70 -13.88
C SER A 50 -3.49 -7.50 -14.34
N SER A 51 -2.76 -7.01 -15.34
CA SER A 51 -1.51 -7.60 -15.82
C SER A 51 -0.30 -7.29 -14.93
N SER A 52 -0.39 -6.29 -14.04
CA SER A 52 0.74 -5.87 -13.21
C SER A 52 0.94 -6.79 -12.01
N ARG A 53 2.17 -7.26 -11.84
CA ARG A 53 2.58 -8.12 -10.72
C ARG A 53 2.89 -7.32 -9.43
N GLY A 54 2.22 -6.20 -9.21
CA GLY A 54 2.31 -5.48 -7.93
C GLY A 54 2.58 -3.99 -8.03
N GLU A 55 2.95 -3.51 -9.22
CA GLU A 55 3.24 -2.10 -9.48
C GLU A 55 1.95 -1.32 -9.73
N THR A 56 1.93 -0.06 -9.26
CA THR A 56 0.84 0.85 -9.55
C THR A 56 0.92 1.34 -10.99
N ILE A 57 -0.20 1.80 -11.55
CA ILE A 57 -0.21 2.37 -12.91
C ILE A 57 0.73 3.58 -13.02
N LEU A 58 0.90 4.34 -11.93
CA LEU A 58 1.80 5.49 -11.90
C LEU A 58 3.27 5.09 -12.06
N ASP A 59 3.65 3.92 -11.55
CA ASP A 59 5.02 3.42 -11.60
C ASP A 59 5.31 2.60 -12.86
N THR A 60 4.29 2.32 -13.68
CA THR A 60 4.46 1.54 -14.91
C THR A 60 5.02 2.44 -16.02
N PRO A 61 6.16 2.12 -16.63
CA PRO A 61 6.70 2.93 -17.72
C PRO A 61 5.76 2.92 -18.94
N GLY A 62 5.48 4.11 -19.47
CA GLY A 62 4.63 4.29 -20.65
C GLY A 62 3.28 4.94 -20.33
N ARG A 63 2.44 5.11 -21.36
CA ARG A 63 1.10 5.73 -21.23
C ARG A 63 0.04 4.66 -21.33
N THR A 64 -0.61 4.36 -20.21
CA THR A 64 -1.73 3.42 -20.14
C THR A 64 -3.00 4.16 -19.70
N THR A 65 -4.11 3.91 -20.38
CA THR A 65 -5.43 4.42 -19.98
C THR A 65 -6.34 3.23 -19.71
N VAL A 66 -6.93 3.19 -18.51
CA VAL A 66 -7.83 2.12 -18.08
C VAL A 66 -9.24 2.68 -18.06
N LEU A 67 -10.14 2.06 -18.82
CA LEU A 67 -11.57 2.31 -18.70
C LEU A 67 -12.13 1.38 -17.62
N THR A 68 -12.61 1.93 -16.51
CA THR A 68 -13.23 1.15 -15.44
C THR A 68 -14.61 0.66 -15.87
N ARG A 69 -15.14 -0.32 -15.12
CA ARG A 69 -16.47 -0.89 -15.38
C ARG A 69 -17.53 0.19 -15.36
N GLU A 70 -17.42 1.11 -14.41
CA GLU A 70 -18.36 2.21 -14.18
C GLU A 70 -18.38 3.18 -15.36
N ILE A 71 -17.23 3.48 -15.99
CA ILE A 71 -17.19 4.30 -17.21
C ILE A 71 -17.90 3.58 -18.36
N LEU A 72 -17.66 2.28 -18.52
CA LEU A 72 -18.29 1.49 -19.59
C LEU A 72 -19.81 1.41 -19.41
N ASP A 73 -20.26 1.23 -18.18
CA ASP A 73 -21.67 1.14 -17.84
C ASP A 73 -22.37 2.52 -17.99
N ASP A 74 -21.74 3.61 -17.56
CA ASP A 74 -22.27 4.98 -17.72
C ASP A 74 -22.36 5.42 -19.19
N MET A 75 -21.39 5.00 -20.01
CA MET A 75 -21.43 5.21 -21.46
C MET A 75 -22.42 4.26 -22.17
N ASN A 76 -22.99 3.28 -21.47
CA ASN A 76 -23.75 2.16 -22.07
C ASN A 76 -22.96 1.48 -23.20
N ALA A 77 -21.65 1.31 -23.01
CA ALA A 77 -20.75 0.75 -24.00
C ALA A 77 -21.02 -0.75 -24.21
N ARG A 78 -21.57 -1.13 -25.36
CA ARG A 78 -21.87 -2.56 -25.69
C ARG A 78 -20.88 -3.21 -26.65
N SER A 79 -19.93 -2.44 -27.17
CA SER A 79 -18.92 -2.94 -28.09
C SER A 79 -17.56 -2.28 -27.83
N LEU A 80 -16.49 -2.90 -28.32
CA LEU A 80 -15.15 -2.32 -28.23
C LEU A 80 -15.06 -0.96 -28.94
N ARG A 81 -15.72 -0.83 -30.11
CA ARG A 81 -15.78 0.45 -30.83
C ARG A 81 -16.36 1.56 -29.98
N ASP A 82 -17.40 1.23 -29.25
CA ASP A 82 -18.10 2.16 -28.36
C ASP A 82 -17.22 2.55 -27.16
N ALA A 83 -16.59 1.57 -26.52
CA ALA A 83 -15.66 1.79 -25.41
C ALA A 83 -14.45 2.66 -25.83
N MET A 84 -13.86 2.39 -27.00
CA MET A 84 -12.66 3.08 -27.47
C MET A 84 -12.92 4.52 -27.92
N ARG A 85 -14.17 4.91 -28.18
CA ARG A 85 -14.53 6.30 -28.51
C ARG A 85 -14.14 7.30 -27.42
N SER A 86 -14.06 6.85 -26.17
CA SER A 86 -13.66 7.67 -25.02
C SER A 86 -12.14 7.96 -24.98
N THR A 87 -11.34 7.20 -25.73
CA THR A 87 -9.87 7.39 -25.77
C THR A 87 -9.49 8.21 -26.99
N ALA A 88 -9.05 9.45 -26.76
CA ALA A 88 -8.61 10.34 -27.82
C ALA A 88 -7.49 9.71 -28.67
N GLY A 89 -7.60 9.82 -29.99
CA GLY A 89 -6.61 9.30 -30.94
C GLY A 89 -6.70 7.80 -31.24
N VAL A 90 -7.64 7.06 -30.64
CA VAL A 90 -7.87 5.65 -30.98
C VAL A 90 -8.85 5.55 -32.15
N THR A 91 -8.43 4.92 -33.25
CA THR A 91 -9.29 4.62 -34.40
C THR A 91 -9.37 3.11 -34.61
N ILE A 92 -10.57 2.61 -34.93
CA ILE A 92 -10.82 1.18 -35.17
C ILE A 92 -11.16 0.96 -36.63
N GLY A 93 -10.28 0.18 -37.28
CA GLY A 93 -10.49 -0.35 -38.63
C GLY A 93 -11.74 -1.23 -38.72
N ARG A 94 -12.20 -1.46 -39.95
CA ARG A 94 -13.33 -2.36 -40.19
C ARG A 94 -12.91 -3.81 -40.08
#